data_AF-A0A845W8A0-F1
#
_entry.id   AF-A0A845W8A0-F1
#
_cell.length_a   1.000
_cell.length_b   1.000
_cell.length_c   1.000
_cell.angle_alpha   90.00
_cell.angle_beta   90.00
_cell.angle_gamma   90.00
#
_symmetry.space_group_name_H-M   'P 1'
#
loop_
_entity.id
_entity.type
_entity.pdbx_description
1 polymer ?
#
loop_
_entity_poly.entity_id
_entity_poly.type
_entity_poly.pdbx_seq_one_letter_code
_entity_poly.pdbx_strand_id
1 'polypeptide(L)'
;MKRFTEEEIQTWRVGFIPGLVVIGLVILFRITGVLQSLELIALDSFLRWRPRESIDKRILIVGINEQDIQGIGTYPIPDRDLASLLRKLATYKPRAIGIDIVRDLPVDPGYTDLVAAFQAIKTVIGIEKALPDQYGNTINPPPTLPPEQVGFADVIPDADGHIRRSLLGTSNREGEYKFSLAILLAKAYLSKEGISL
;
A
#
# COMPACT_ATOMS: atom_id res chain seq x y z
N MET A 1 -53.36 1.55 25.34
CA MET A 1 -52.99 1.08 23.99
C MET A 1 -53.46 2.14 23.00
N LYS A 2 -52.58 3.03 22.51
CA LYS A 2 -52.98 4.05 21.53
C LYS A 2 -53.28 3.36 20.21
N ARG A 3 -54.53 3.43 19.72
CA ARG A 3 -54.91 2.99 18.37
C ARG A 3 -54.49 4.08 17.40
N PHE A 4 -53.71 3.73 16.38
CA PHE A 4 -53.37 4.64 15.29
C PHE A 4 -54.64 5.07 14.56
N THR A 5 -54.72 6.35 14.21
CA THR A 5 -55.83 6.93 13.44
C THR A 5 -55.72 6.54 11.96
N GLU A 6 -56.82 6.55 11.20
CA GLU A 6 -56.80 6.20 9.78
C GLU A 6 -55.90 7.13 8.95
N GLU A 7 -55.84 8.41 9.33
CA GLU A 7 -54.95 9.41 8.71
C GLU A 7 -53.46 9.12 8.97
N GLU A 8 -53.11 8.64 10.18
CA GLU A 8 -51.74 8.19 10.48
C GLU A 8 -51.40 6.98 9.61
N ILE A 9 -52.27 5.97 9.55
CA ILE A 9 -52.05 4.76 8.74
C ILE A 9 -51.90 5.10 7.24
N GLN A 10 -52.69 6.05 6.75
CA GLN A 10 -52.59 6.53 5.36
C GLN A 10 -51.27 7.26 5.11
N THR A 11 -50.83 8.12 6.02
CA THR A 11 -49.54 8.84 5.92
C THR A 11 -48.37 7.85 5.95
N TRP A 12 -48.40 6.86 6.85
CA TRP A 12 -47.41 5.79 6.89
C TRP A 12 -47.40 4.99 5.59
N ARG A 13 -48.55 4.62 5.01
CA ARG A 13 -48.58 3.89 3.72
C ARG A 13 -48.04 4.71 2.55
N VAL A 14 -48.30 6.01 2.51
CA VAL A 14 -47.85 6.91 1.44
C VAL A 14 -46.33 7.17 1.50
N GLY A 15 -45.72 7.22 2.68
CA GLY A 15 -44.26 7.41 2.83
C GLY A 15 -43.45 6.11 2.91
N PHE A 16 -43.96 5.10 3.61
CA PHE A 16 -43.21 3.89 3.94
C PHE A 16 -43.02 2.97 2.73
N ILE A 17 -44.06 2.75 1.91
CA ILE A 17 -43.98 1.86 0.76
C ILE A 17 -43.02 2.42 -0.29
N PRO A 18 -43.11 3.68 -0.75
CA PRO A 18 -42.14 4.24 -1.69
C PRO A 18 -40.72 4.27 -1.11
N GLY A 19 -40.57 4.58 0.18
CA GLY A 19 -39.27 4.54 0.85
C GLY A 19 -38.62 3.16 0.81
N LEU A 20 -39.37 2.10 1.14
CA LEU A 20 -38.88 0.72 1.03
C LEU A 20 -38.54 0.34 -0.41
N VAL A 21 -39.33 0.77 -1.39
CA VAL A 21 -39.04 0.51 -2.81
C VAL A 21 -37.73 1.17 -3.23
N VAL A 22 -37.52 2.44 -2.87
CA VAL A 22 -36.27 3.16 -3.18
C VAL A 22 -35.07 2.50 -2.50
N ILE A 23 -35.18 2.14 -1.21
CA ILE A 23 -34.13 1.42 -0.49
C ILE A 23 -33.83 0.08 -1.18
N GLY A 24 -34.87 -0.67 -1.55
CA GLY A 24 -34.73 -1.93 -2.27
C GLY A 24 -34.02 -1.78 -3.61
N LEU A 25 -34.37 -0.76 -4.39
CA LEU A 25 -33.71 -0.46 -5.67
C LEU A 25 -32.24 -0.06 -5.49
N VAL A 26 -31.94 0.76 -4.48
CA VAL A 26 -30.56 1.15 -4.17
C VAL A 26 -29.73 -0.06 -3.77
N ILE A 27 -30.27 -0.93 -2.90
CA ILE A 27 -29.60 -2.18 -2.51
C ILE A 27 -29.37 -3.06 -3.74
N LEU A 28 -30.38 -3.22 -4.60
CA LEU A 28 -30.27 -4.00 -5.82
C LEU A 28 -29.16 -3.47 -6.74
N PHE A 29 -29.16 -2.18 -7.06
CA PHE A 29 -28.16 -1.57 -7.93
C PHE A 29 -26.76 -1.58 -7.33
N ARG A 30 -26.66 -1.52 -6.01
CA ARG A 30 -25.38 -1.62 -5.31
C ARG A 30 -24.81 -3.03 -5.36
N ILE A 31 -25.63 -4.05 -5.12
CA ILE A 31 -25.20 -5.46 -5.18
C ILE A 31 -24.81 -5.86 -6.61
N THR A 32 -25.49 -5.31 -7.62
CA THR A 32 -25.13 -5.56 -9.03
C THR A 32 -23.95 -4.73 -9.52
N GLY A 33 -23.44 -3.79 -8.73
CA GLY A 33 -22.30 -2.94 -9.09
C GLY A 33 -22.62 -1.85 -10.13
N VAL A 34 -23.89 -1.67 -10.50
CA VAL A 34 -24.30 -0.68 -11.52
C VAL A 34 -23.91 0.76 -11.14
N LEU A 35 -23.90 1.06 -9.84
CA LEU A 35 -23.51 2.38 -9.34
C LEU A 35 -22.01 2.54 -9.08
N GLN A 36 -21.21 1.47 -9.22
CA GLN A 36 -19.81 1.46 -8.79
C GLN A 36 -18.98 2.58 -9.45
N SER A 37 -19.15 2.82 -10.75
CA SER A 37 -18.42 3.90 -11.43
C SER A 37 -18.74 5.29 -10.86
N LEU A 38 -20.00 5.54 -10.52
CA LEU A 38 -20.42 6.81 -9.91
C LEU A 38 -19.88 6.94 -8.47
N GLU A 39 -19.88 5.84 -7.71
CA GLU A 39 -19.31 5.80 -6.36
C GLU A 39 -17.81 6.12 -6.37
N LEU A 40 -17.06 5.56 -7.33
CA LEU A 40 -15.62 5.81 -7.47
C LEU A 40 -15.34 7.26 -7.88
N ILE A 41 -16.10 7.83 -8.80
CA ILE A 41 -15.99 9.26 -9.18
C ILE A 41 -16.28 10.17 -7.98
N ALA A 42 -17.30 9.84 -7.19
CA ALA A 42 -17.64 10.59 -5.98
C ALA A 42 -16.50 10.50 -4.95
N LEU A 43 -15.95 9.31 -4.72
CA LEU A 43 -14.80 9.09 -3.84
C LEU A 43 -13.58 9.92 -4.28
N ASP A 44 -13.20 9.83 -5.55
CA ASP A 44 -12.05 10.57 -6.11
C ASP A 44 -12.25 12.09 -6.01
N SER A 45 -13.50 12.56 -6.11
CA SER A 45 -13.85 13.97 -5.94
C SER A 45 -13.72 14.42 -4.49
N PHE A 46 -14.23 13.63 -3.54
CA PHE A 46 -14.11 13.93 -2.12
C PHE A 46 -12.65 13.91 -1.64
N LEU A 47 -11.84 12.97 -2.14
CA LEU A 47 -10.40 12.94 -1.83
C LEU A 47 -9.67 14.17 -2.36
N ARG A 48 -10.04 14.68 -3.55
CA ARG A 48 -9.47 15.92 -4.12
C ARG A 48 -9.92 17.18 -3.40
N TRP A 49 -11.11 17.19 -2.81
CA TRP A 49 -11.61 18.32 -2.01
C TRP A 49 -11.03 18.35 -0.59
N ARG A 50 -10.34 17.30 -0.16
CA ARG A 50 -9.68 17.28 1.13
C ARG A 50 -8.62 18.39 1.20
N PRO A 51 -8.56 19.14 2.30
CA PRO A 51 -7.45 20.06 2.55
C PRO A 51 -6.11 19.33 2.44
N ARG A 52 -5.10 20.03 1.92
CA ARG A 52 -3.73 19.48 1.85
C ARG A 52 -3.23 19.20 3.27
N GLU A 53 -2.79 17.97 3.50
CA GLU A 53 -2.10 17.61 4.74
C GLU A 53 -0.71 18.25 4.77
N SER A 54 -0.25 18.65 5.96
CA SER A 54 1.12 19.10 6.16
C SER A 54 2.10 17.93 6.02
N ILE A 55 3.27 18.19 5.42
CA ILE A 55 4.34 17.18 5.31
C ILE A 55 4.80 16.77 6.71
N ASP A 56 4.80 15.45 6.97
CA ASP A 56 5.32 14.89 8.21
C ASP A 56 6.85 14.92 8.20
N LYS A 57 7.44 15.72 9.10
CA LYS A 57 8.90 15.90 9.21
C LYS A 57 9.65 14.65 9.67
N ARG A 58 8.94 13.62 10.15
CA ARG A 58 9.53 12.36 10.61
C ARG A 58 9.85 11.41 9.46
N ILE A 59 9.26 11.65 8.28
CA ILE A 59 9.37 10.79 7.11
C ILE A 59 10.28 11.47 6.09
N LEU A 60 11.36 10.77 5.70
CA LEU A 60 12.24 11.17 4.61
C LEU A 60 11.97 10.27 3.41
N ILE A 61 11.66 10.87 2.26
CA ILE A 61 11.53 10.17 0.98
C ILE A 61 12.79 10.46 0.17
N VAL A 62 13.50 9.40 -0.22
CA VAL A 62 14.63 9.48 -1.15
C VAL A 62 14.17 8.89 -2.47
N GLY A 63 13.87 9.77 -3.43
CA GLY A 63 13.48 9.38 -4.79
C GLY A 63 14.70 9.23 -5.71
N ILE A 64 14.54 8.42 -6.76
CA ILE A 64 15.46 8.37 -7.91
C ILE A 64 14.71 9.00 -9.08
N ASN A 65 15.26 10.06 -9.65
CA ASN A 65 14.71 10.74 -10.82
C ASN A 65 15.62 10.58 -12.05
N GLU A 66 15.19 11.11 -13.18
CA GLU A 66 15.94 11.03 -14.44
C GLU A 66 17.33 11.68 -14.36
N GLN A 67 17.47 12.79 -13.63
CA GLN A 67 18.77 13.46 -13.45
C GLN A 67 19.74 12.56 -12.66
N ASP A 68 19.25 11.84 -11.66
CA ASP A 68 20.04 10.88 -10.90
C ASP A 68 20.51 9.71 -11.79
N ILE A 69 19.61 9.18 -12.63
CA ILE A 69 19.91 8.10 -13.57
C ILE A 69 20.96 8.54 -14.59
N GLN A 70 20.79 9.72 -15.19
CA GLN A 70 21.76 10.27 -16.14
C GLN A 70 23.11 10.59 -15.47
N GLY A 71 23.09 11.04 -14.21
CA GLY A 71 24.30 11.29 -13.44
C GLY A 71 25.10 10.03 -13.11
N ILE A 72 24.41 8.91 -12.86
CA ILE A 72 25.03 7.60 -12.64
C ILE A 72 25.43 6.94 -13.97
N GLY A 73 24.68 7.20 -15.04
CA GLY A 73 24.92 6.70 -16.39
C GLY A 73 24.39 5.29 -16.66
N THR A 74 23.59 4.71 -15.77
CA THR A 74 22.95 3.41 -15.98
C THR A 74 21.67 3.25 -15.17
N TYR A 75 20.81 2.34 -15.63
CA TYR A 75 19.63 1.88 -14.92
C TYR A 75 19.45 0.37 -15.15
N PRO A 76 19.11 -0.44 -14.12
CA PRO A 76 18.86 -0.07 -12.73
C PRO A 76 20.06 0.52 -11.99
N ILE A 77 19.81 1.28 -10.91
CA ILE A 77 20.87 1.86 -10.07
C ILE A 77 21.78 0.75 -9.51
N PRO A 78 23.11 0.83 -9.65
CA PRO A 78 24.01 -0.21 -9.17
C PRO A 78 23.94 -0.46 -7.66
N ASP A 79 24.24 -1.68 -7.26
CA ASP A 79 24.19 -2.11 -5.86
C ASP A 79 25.20 -1.36 -4.98
N ARG A 80 26.35 -0.97 -5.53
CA ARG A 80 27.33 -0.10 -4.85
C ARG A 80 26.70 1.22 -4.38
N ASP A 81 25.93 1.86 -5.26
CA ASP A 81 25.33 3.17 -5.00
C ASP A 81 24.19 3.04 -3.98
N LEU A 82 23.37 2.00 -4.10
CA LEU A 82 22.35 1.67 -3.10
C LEU A 82 22.98 1.35 -1.73
N ALA A 83 24.06 0.57 -1.69
CA ALA A 83 24.78 0.27 -0.44
C ALA A 83 25.34 1.52 0.22
N SER A 84 25.95 2.42 -0.57
CA SER A 84 26.46 3.71 -0.11
C SER A 84 25.35 4.59 0.49
N LEU A 85 24.20 4.66 -0.19
CA LEU A 85 23.03 5.38 0.29
C LEU A 85 22.53 4.80 1.64
N LEU A 86 22.40 3.48 1.74
CA LEU A 86 21.95 2.83 2.97
C LEU A 86 22.90 3.08 4.14
N ARG A 87 24.21 2.96 3.91
CA ARG A 87 25.23 3.27 4.93
C ARG A 87 25.14 4.73 5.38
N LYS A 88 24.95 5.66 4.44
CA LYS A 88 24.78 7.10 4.75
C LYS A 88 23.53 7.34 5.60
N LEU A 89 22.39 6.77 5.22
CA LEU A 89 21.14 6.89 5.97
C LEU A 89 21.26 6.26 7.37
N ALA A 90 21.94 5.13 7.50
CA ALA A 90 22.15 4.46 8.78
C ALA A 90 22.91 5.32 9.81
N THR A 91 23.76 6.27 9.36
CA THR A 91 24.47 7.18 10.28
C THR A 91 23.54 8.09 11.08
N TYR A 92 22.34 8.38 10.54
CA TYR A 92 21.30 9.16 11.19
C TYR A 92 20.44 8.35 12.16
N LYS A 93 20.71 7.04 12.31
CA LYS A 93 19.98 6.12 13.21
C LYS A 93 18.45 6.15 13.02
N PRO A 94 17.94 5.98 11.79
CA PRO A 94 16.50 5.94 11.55
C PRO A 94 15.87 4.74 12.26
N ARG A 95 14.59 4.85 12.63
CA ARG A 95 13.84 3.75 13.26
C ARG A 95 13.58 2.60 12.30
N ALA A 96 13.38 2.91 11.02
CA ALA A 96 13.16 1.96 9.94
C ALA A 96 13.62 2.58 8.61
N ILE A 97 14.05 1.76 7.66
CA ILE A 97 14.41 2.15 6.29
C ILE A 97 13.66 1.21 5.35
N GLY A 98 12.73 1.73 4.55
CA GLY A 98 12.03 0.98 3.53
C GLY A 98 12.70 1.14 2.17
N ILE A 99 12.85 0.04 1.43
CA ILE A 99 13.39 0.05 0.08
C ILE A 99 12.31 -0.46 -0.86
N ASP A 100 11.61 0.47 -1.53
CA ASP A 100 10.62 0.16 -2.56
C ASP A 100 11.31 0.01 -3.94
N ILE A 101 12.34 -0.84 -3.98
CA ILE A 101 13.11 -1.15 -5.18
C ILE A 101 13.31 -2.67 -5.21
N VAL A 102 12.85 -3.30 -6.28
CA VAL A 102 13.03 -4.72 -6.50
C VAL A 102 14.52 -5.05 -6.70
N ARG A 103 15.02 -5.98 -5.90
CA ARG A 103 16.42 -6.43 -5.90
C ARG A 103 16.55 -7.96 -5.76
N ASP A 104 15.74 -8.69 -6.54
CA ASP A 104 15.82 -10.17 -6.66
C ASP A 104 17.20 -10.61 -7.19
N LEU A 105 17.67 -9.93 -8.24
CA LEU A 105 18.94 -10.24 -8.90
C LEU A 105 20.02 -9.18 -8.57
N PRO A 106 21.31 -9.59 -8.52
CA PRO A 106 22.43 -8.66 -8.40
C PRO A 106 22.44 -7.60 -9.51
N VAL A 107 22.78 -6.36 -9.14
CA VAL A 107 22.99 -5.27 -10.08
C VAL A 107 24.41 -4.73 -9.93
N ASP A 108 25.30 -5.18 -10.81
CA ASP A 108 26.69 -4.78 -10.77
C ASP A 108 26.91 -3.29 -11.12
N PRO A 109 27.97 -2.66 -10.58
CA PRO A 109 28.90 -3.20 -9.58
C PRO A 109 28.36 -3.11 -8.14
N GLY A 110 28.88 -3.96 -7.26
CA GLY A 110 28.80 -3.76 -5.80
C GLY A 110 27.80 -4.63 -5.05
N TYR A 111 27.41 -5.78 -5.61
CA TYR A 111 26.51 -6.71 -4.94
C TYR A 111 27.00 -7.11 -3.54
N THR A 112 28.29 -7.40 -3.38
CA THR A 112 28.90 -7.75 -2.08
C THR A 112 28.77 -6.61 -1.06
N ASP A 113 28.89 -5.36 -1.48
CA ASP A 113 28.72 -4.18 -0.63
C ASP A 113 27.28 -4.02 -0.14
N LEU A 114 26.31 -4.29 -1.01
CA LEU A 114 24.89 -4.24 -0.69
C LEU A 114 24.50 -5.36 0.28
N VAL A 115 24.97 -6.58 0.04
CA VAL A 115 24.78 -7.71 0.97
C VAL A 115 25.34 -7.38 2.34
N ALA A 116 26.55 -6.83 2.42
CA ALA A 116 27.14 -6.40 3.69
C ALA A 116 26.31 -5.30 4.37
N ALA A 117 25.74 -4.36 3.60
CA ALA A 117 24.88 -3.32 4.13
C ALA A 117 23.57 -3.89 4.71
N PHE A 118 22.91 -4.82 4.01
CA PHE A 118 21.71 -5.50 4.51
C PHE A 118 21.97 -6.30 5.78
N GLN A 119 23.11 -7.00 5.85
CA GLN A 119 23.48 -7.75 7.04
C GLN A 119 23.78 -6.83 8.24
N ALA A 120 24.44 -5.69 8.01
CA ALA A 120 24.80 -4.74 9.06
C ALA A 120 23.62 -3.89 9.57
N ILE A 121 22.70 -3.49 8.68
CA ILE A 121 21.65 -2.52 8.98
C ILE A 121 20.32 -3.24 9.23
N LYS A 122 20.07 -3.61 10.49
CA LYS A 122 18.87 -4.37 10.91
C LYS A 122 17.54 -3.62 10.80
N THR A 123 17.56 -2.33 10.46
CA THR A 123 16.37 -1.50 10.28
C THR A 123 15.90 -1.45 8.82
N VAL A 124 16.63 -2.07 7.89
CA VAL A 124 16.26 -2.13 6.47
C VAL A 124 15.11 -3.12 6.28
N ILE A 125 14.14 -2.73 5.46
CA ILE A 125 13.03 -3.57 5.03
C ILE A 125 12.97 -3.47 3.51
N GLY A 126 13.15 -4.60 2.83
CA GLY A 126 13.07 -4.71 1.39
C GLY A 126 11.68 -5.13 0.93
N ILE A 127 11.52 -5.22 -0.39
CA ILE A 127 10.27 -5.64 -1.01
C ILE A 127 10.41 -6.93 -1.80
N GLU A 128 9.30 -7.66 -1.84
CA GLU A 128 9.00 -8.67 -2.85
C GLU A 128 7.73 -8.28 -3.63
N LYS A 129 7.47 -9.01 -4.72
CA LYS A 129 6.16 -9.06 -5.35
C LYS A 129 5.53 -10.41 -5.05
N ALA A 130 4.69 -10.45 -4.02
CA ALA A 130 4.11 -11.67 -3.46
C ALA A 130 2.90 -12.18 -4.27
N LEU A 131 2.15 -11.27 -4.90
CA LEU A 131 1.03 -11.63 -5.76
C LEU A 131 1.47 -11.70 -7.23
N PRO A 132 0.93 -12.65 -8.00
CA PRO A 132 1.27 -12.74 -9.41
C PRO A 132 0.84 -11.49 -10.18
N ASP A 133 1.66 -11.09 -11.15
CA ASP A 133 1.28 -10.10 -12.16
C ASP A 133 0.26 -10.68 -13.16
N GLN A 134 -0.10 -9.88 -14.16
CA GLN A 134 -1.00 -10.28 -15.24
C GLN A 134 -0.50 -11.48 -16.08
N TYR A 135 0.79 -11.80 -16.01
CA TYR A 135 1.41 -12.94 -16.68
C TYR A 135 1.62 -14.13 -15.74
N GLY A 136 1.23 -14.02 -14.47
CA GLY A 136 1.39 -15.07 -13.49
C GLY A 136 2.77 -15.08 -12.80
N ASN A 137 3.58 -14.02 -12.92
CA ASN A 137 4.91 -13.94 -12.33
C ASN A 137 4.90 -13.21 -10.99
N THR A 138 5.66 -13.74 -10.03
CA THR A 138 6.04 -13.08 -8.78
C THR A 138 7.50 -12.64 -8.88
N ILE A 139 7.96 -11.79 -7.95
CA ILE A 139 9.36 -11.37 -7.90
C ILE A 139 9.88 -11.62 -6.48
N ASN A 140 11.00 -12.32 -6.37
CA ASN A 140 11.54 -12.68 -5.07
C ASN A 140 12.14 -11.46 -4.36
N PRO A 141 12.24 -11.50 -3.02
CA PRO A 141 12.95 -10.48 -2.27
C PRO A 141 14.46 -10.54 -2.52
N PRO A 142 15.21 -9.52 -2.07
CA PRO A 142 16.67 -9.61 -2.02
C PRO A 142 17.10 -10.85 -1.23
N PRO A 143 17.90 -11.76 -1.82
CA PRO A 143 18.15 -13.10 -1.28
C PRO A 143 18.89 -13.11 0.07
N THR A 144 19.35 -11.96 0.54
CA THR A 144 20.13 -11.80 1.77
C THR A 144 19.35 -11.13 2.91
N LEU A 145 18.14 -10.64 2.65
CA LEU A 145 17.26 -10.14 3.70
C LEU A 145 16.52 -11.31 4.36
N PRO A 146 16.45 -11.34 5.70
CA PRO A 146 15.65 -12.33 6.39
C PRO A 146 14.14 -12.07 6.16
N PRO A 147 13.27 -13.10 6.24
CA PRO A 147 11.85 -12.96 5.93
C PRO A 147 11.12 -11.87 6.72
N GLU A 148 11.54 -11.58 7.95
CA GLU A 148 10.94 -10.53 8.80
C GLU A 148 11.24 -9.11 8.31
N GLN A 149 12.27 -8.95 7.48
CA GLN A 149 12.67 -7.70 6.84
C GLN A 149 12.21 -7.62 5.38
N VAL A 150 11.24 -8.46 4.98
CA VAL A 150 10.66 -8.47 3.65
C VAL A 150 9.17 -8.18 3.74
N GLY A 151 8.75 -7.05 3.17
CA GLY A 151 7.34 -6.76 2.92
C GLY A 151 7.02 -6.90 1.44
N PHE A 152 5.75 -6.87 1.07
CA PHE A 152 5.38 -6.80 -0.34
C PHE A 152 5.01 -5.37 -0.76
N ALA A 153 5.13 -5.08 -2.07
CA ALA A 153 4.71 -3.83 -2.71
C ALA A 153 3.56 -4.02 -3.72
N ASP A 154 2.85 -5.15 -3.66
CA ASP A 154 1.71 -5.45 -4.52
C ASP A 154 0.57 -4.44 -4.42
N VAL A 155 0.04 -4.07 -5.59
CA VAL A 155 -1.16 -3.25 -5.76
C VAL A 155 -2.15 -3.98 -6.63
N ILE A 156 -3.44 -3.82 -6.32
CA ILE A 156 -4.54 -4.34 -7.14
C ILE A 156 -5.25 -3.14 -7.76
N PRO A 157 -5.06 -2.87 -9.06
CA PRO A 157 -5.79 -1.80 -9.73
C PRO A 157 -7.28 -2.15 -9.77
N ASP A 158 -8.11 -1.12 -9.71
CA ASP A 158 -9.54 -1.25 -10.02
C ASP A 158 -9.75 -1.50 -11.52
N ALA A 159 -10.98 -1.81 -11.92
CA ALA A 159 -11.31 -2.13 -13.32
C ALA A 159 -10.99 -0.98 -14.31
N ASP A 160 -10.90 0.25 -13.81
CA ASP A 160 -10.54 1.44 -14.58
C ASP A 160 -9.03 1.77 -14.53
N GLY A 161 -8.21 0.89 -13.93
CA GLY A 161 -6.76 1.02 -13.85
C GLY A 161 -6.24 1.91 -12.71
N HIS A 162 -7.11 2.60 -11.97
CA HIS A 162 -6.69 3.40 -10.83
C HIS A 162 -6.39 2.53 -9.61
N ILE A 163 -5.43 2.97 -8.79
CA ILE A 163 -5.08 2.31 -7.54
C ILE A 163 -5.76 3.07 -6.40
N ARG A 164 -6.85 2.52 -5.86
CA ARG A 164 -7.59 3.10 -4.73
C ARG A 164 -7.48 2.29 -3.44
N ARG A 165 -6.90 1.09 -3.52
CA ARG A 165 -6.77 0.14 -2.42
C ARG A 165 -5.30 -0.18 -2.18
N SER A 166 -4.87 -0.06 -0.94
CA SER A 166 -3.57 -0.54 -0.47
C SER A 166 -3.78 -1.85 0.27
N LEU A 167 -3.07 -2.90 -0.14
CA LEU A 167 -3.08 -4.17 0.56
C LEU A 167 -2.23 -4.05 1.82
N LEU A 168 -2.81 -4.34 2.99
CA LEU A 168 -2.07 -4.34 4.26
C LEU A 168 -1.35 -5.67 4.52
N GLY A 169 -2.00 -6.76 4.14
CA GLY A 169 -1.50 -8.12 4.23
C GLY A 169 -2.22 -9.04 3.24
N THR A 170 -1.55 -10.08 2.77
CA THR A 170 -2.11 -11.09 1.86
C THR A 170 -1.35 -12.39 1.98
N SER A 171 -1.99 -13.51 1.63
CA SER A 171 -1.27 -14.77 1.44
C SER A 171 -0.62 -14.80 0.06
N ASN A 172 0.61 -15.31 -0.02
CA ASN A 172 1.25 -15.63 -1.28
C ASN A 172 0.67 -16.94 -1.87
N ARG A 173 1.19 -17.39 -3.02
CA ARG A 173 0.74 -18.64 -3.67
C ARG A 173 0.95 -19.90 -2.83
N GLU A 174 1.91 -19.88 -1.93
CA GLU A 174 2.27 -20.99 -1.04
C GLU A 174 1.40 -20.99 0.24
N GLY A 175 0.52 -20.00 0.40
CA GLY A 175 -0.32 -19.84 1.58
C GLY A 175 0.34 -19.09 2.73
N GLU A 176 1.59 -18.65 2.57
CA GLU A 176 2.29 -17.86 3.59
C GLU A 176 1.69 -16.46 3.68
N TYR A 177 1.30 -16.05 4.88
CA TYR A 177 0.77 -14.71 5.12
C TYR A 177 1.91 -13.69 5.18
N LYS A 178 1.87 -12.71 4.28
CA LYS A 178 2.85 -11.63 4.17
C LYS A 178 2.20 -10.29 4.54
N PHE A 179 3.01 -9.37 5.02
CA PHE A 179 2.60 -7.99 5.26
C PHE A 179 3.20 -7.06 4.20
N SER A 180 2.50 -5.97 3.92
CA SER A 180 3.01 -4.93 3.04
C SER A 180 4.21 -4.21 3.64
N LEU A 181 5.05 -3.62 2.79
CA LEU A 181 6.15 -2.74 3.22
C LEU A 181 5.65 -1.66 4.20
N ALA A 182 4.49 -1.06 3.91
CA ALA A 182 3.90 -0.01 4.74
C ALA A 182 3.63 -0.48 6.18
N ILE A 183 3.04 -1.67 6.35
CA ILE A 183 2.76 -2.24 7.68
C ILE A 183 4.05 -2.57 8.42
N LEU A 184 5.05 -3.14 7.74
CA LEU A 184 6.32 -3.47 8.40
C LEU A 184 7.07 -2.21 8.86
N LEU A 185 7.08 -1.15 8.05
CA LEU A 185 7.66 0.14 8.44
C LEU A 185 6.92 0.76 9.63
N ALA A 186 5.58 0.75 9.59
CA ALA A 186 4.76 1.25 10.69
C ALA A 186 5.03 0.46 11.99
N LYS A 187 5.10 -0.87 11.90
CA LYS A 187 5.40 -1.76 13.03
C LYS A 187 6.80 -1.50 13.60
N ALA A 188 7.81 -1.37 12.74
CA ALA A 188 9.17 -1.06 13.14
C ALA A 188 9.26 0.30 13.86
N TYR A 189 8.55 1.31 13.34
CA TYR A 189 8.49 2.64 13.95
C TYR A 189 7.76 2.64 15.31
N LEU A 190 6.56 2.06 15.37
CA LEU A 190 5.65 2.09 16.51
C LEU A 190 6.10 1.19 17.67
N SER A 191 6.82 0.10 17.39
CA SER A 191 7.38 -0.76 18.43
C SER A 191 8.32 -0.01 19.39
N LYS A 192 8.99 1.05 18.90
CA LYS A 192 9.83 1.95 19.71
C LYS A 192 9.02 2.87 20.64
N GLU A 193 7.73 3.04 20.37
CA GLU A 193 6.78 3.76 21.24
C GLU A 193 6.00 2.79 22.16
N GLY A 194 6.31 1.48 22.14
CA GLY A 194 5.58 0.47 22.90
C GLY A 194 4.20 0.12 22.31
N ILE A 195 3.94 0.45 21.05
CA ILE A 195 2.69 0.16 20.36
C ILE A 195 2.89 -1.04 19.43
N SER A 196 2.07 -2.09 19.59
CA SER A 196 2.04 -3.27 18.74
C SER A 196 0.95 -3.18 17.67
N LEU A 197 1.28 -3.58 16.44
CA LEU A 197 0.36 -3.79 15.32
C LEU A 197 0.18 -5.28 15.04
#